data_AF-A0A7V2TPW1-F1
#
_entry.id   AF-A0A7V2TPW1-F1
#
_cell.length_a   1.000
_cell.length_b   1.000
_cell.length_c   1.000
_cell.angle_alpha   90.00
_cell.angle_beta   90.00
_cell.angle_gamma   90.00
#
_symmetry.space_group_name_H-M   'P 1'
#
loop_
_entity.id
_entity.type
_entity.pdbx_description
1 polymer ?
#
loop_
_entity_poly.entity_id
_entity_poly.type
_entity_poly.pdbx_seq_one_letter_code
_entity_poly.pdbx_strand_id
1 'polypeptide(L)'
;MNATTECRTAPEKSHPPDGNLLPAERHRIEALQEEMSRRLNRVVSFDEAKREWFNNHALPWREQRLRAMLHLQRQAMDTHKWIRSEQERRDLGSAAVLEWIQQYAAAWRDWFEREYEWTDPPLPE
;
A
#
# COMPACT_ATOMS: atom_id res chain seq x y z
N MET A 1 6.98 -51.36 -20.76
CA MET A 1 8.11 -50.43 -20.53
C MET A 1 7.64 -49.03 -20.87
N ASN A 2 7.63 -48.19 -19.82
CA ASN A 2 7.61 -46.72 -19.76
C ASN A 2 6.42 -45.95 -20.34
N ALA A 3 5.40 -45.78 -19.49
CA ALA A 3 4.49 -44.64 -19.54
C ALA A 3 5.22 -43.43 -18.97
N THR A 4 5.52 -42.43 -19.81
CA THR A 4 6.07 -41.15 -19.37
C THR A 4 4.91 -40.24 -19.00
N THR A 5 4.73 -40.08 -17.70
CA THR A 5 3.81 -39.16 -17.03
C THR A 5 3.97 -37.74 -17.57
N GLU A 6 2.90 -37.21 -18.18
CA GLU A 6 2.75 -35.79 -18.44
C GLU A 6 2.72 -35.04 -17.10
N CYS A 7 3.79 -34.30 -16.81
CA CYS A 7 3.81 -33.35 -15.71
C CYS A 7 2.79 -32.24 -15.98
N ARG A 8 1.65 -32.31 -15.30
CA ARG A 8 0.66 -31.23 -15.15
C ARG A 8 1.38 -29.91 -14.84
N THR A 9 1.43 -29.00 -15.80
CA THR A 9 1.72 -27.58 -15.55
C THR A 9 0.62 -27.01 -14.66
N ALA A 10 1.00 -26.56 -13.46
CA ALA A 10 0.13 -25.78 -12.59
C ALA A 10 -0.40 -24.55 -13.35
N PRO A 11 -1.62 -24.07 -13.06
CA PRO A 11 -2.15 -22.88 -13.72
C PRO A 11 -1.23 -21.70 -13.37
N GLU A 12 -0.54 -21.20 -14.39
CA GLU A 12 0.25 -19.98 -14.35
C GLU A 12 -0.71 -18.85 -14.00
N LYS A 13 -0.70 -18.42 -12.72
CA LYS A 13 -1.47 -17.25 -12.30
C LYS A 13 -0.90 -16.08 -13.08
N SER A 14 -1.65 -15.64 -14.10
CA SER A 14 -1.33 -14.52 -14.96
C SER A 14 -0.92 -13.33 -14.09
N HIS A 15 0.37 -13.02 -14.11
CA HIS A 15 0.95 -11.92 -13.36
C HIS A 15 0.46 -10.61 -13.99
N PRO A 16 -0.11 -9.67 -13.22
CA PRO A 16 -0.57 -8.41 -13.78
C PRO A 16 0.60 -7.64 -14.41
N PRO A 17 0.38 -6.93 -15.54
CA PRO A 17 1.44 -6.23 -16.27
C PRO A 17 2.15 -5.23 -15.36
N ASP A 18 3.47 -5.14 -15.52
CA ASP A 18 4.43 -4.49 -14.63
C ASP A 18 4.19 -3.00 -14.34
N GLY A 19 3.26 -2.35 -15.03
CA GLY A 19 3.12 -0.90 -15.12
C GLY A 19 2.40 -0.18 -13.96
N ASN A 20 2.08 -0.83 -12.84
CA ASN A 20 1.28 -0.20 -11.77
C ASN A 20 1.79 -0.46 -10.34
N LEU A 21 3.10 -0.67 -10.17
CA LEU A 21 3.71 -0.77 -8.84
C LEU A 21 3.82 0.62 -8.20
N LEU A 22 3.25 0.77 -7.00
CA LEU A 22 3.52 1.93 -6.15
C LEU A 22 5.00 1.92 -5.72
N PRO A 23 5.65 3.07 -5.52
CA PRO A 23 7.02 3.14 -4.98
C PRO A 23 7.18 2.33 -3.68
N ALA A 24 6.22 2.46 -2.77
CA ALA A 24 6.22 1.70 -1.51
C ALA A 24 6.13 0.18 -1.72
N GLU A 25 5.37 -0.24 -2.72
CA GLU A 25 5.22 -1.66 -3.04
C GLU A 25 6.50 -2.23 -3.66
N ARG A 26 7.22 -1.42 -4.46
CA ARG A 26 8.53 -1.79 -4.99
C ARG A 26 9.54 -2.02 -3.86
N HIS A 27 9.64 -1.11 -2.89
CA HIS A 27 10.55 -1.26 -1.75
C HIS A 27 10.23 -2.51 -0.93
N ARG A 28 8.94 -2.87 -0.80
CA ARG A 28 8.52 -4.11 -0.14
C ARG A 28 8.95 -5.36 -0.90
N ILE A 29 8.87 -5.34 -2.23
CA ILE A 29 9.36 -6.44 -3.07
C ILE A 29 10.88 -6.57 -2.94
N GLU A 30 11.62 -5.46 -2.92
CA GLU A 30 13.08 -5.47 -2.73
C GLU A 30 13.47 -6.03 -1.35
N ALA A 31 12.78 -5.62 -0.28
CA ALA A 31 12.98 -6.17 1.05
C ALA A 31 12.68 -7.68 1.11
N LEU A 32 11.59 -8.12 0.45
CA LEU A 32 11.25 -9.54 0.33
C LEU A 32 12.31 -10.32 -0.45
N GLN A 33 12.86 -9.74 -1.52
CA GLN A 33 13.94 -10.33 -2.31
C GLN A 33 15.18 -10.60 -1.45
N GLU A 34 15.59 -9.63 -0.62
CA GLU A 34 16.71 -9.78 0.30
C GLU A 34 16.45 -10.84 1.37
N GLU A 35 15.25 -10.88 1.92
CA GLU A 35 14.83 -11.91 2.87
C GLU A 35 14.86 -13.31 2.23
N MET A 36 14.25 -13.47 1.06
CA MET A 36 14.23 -14.74 0.33
C MET A 36 15.65 -15.18 -0.05
N SER A 37 16.51 -14.25 -0.46
CA SER A 37 17.90 -14.56 -0.82
C SER A 37 18.69 -15.07 0.38
N ARG A 38 18.52 -14.44 1.55
CA ARG A 38 19.10 -14.91 2.82
C ARG A 38 18.57 -16.29 3.22
N ARG A 39 17.25 -16.49 3.13
CA ARG A 39 16.59 -17.73 3.55
C ARG A 39 16.94 -18.93 2.65
N LEU A 40 17.04 -18.71 1.35
CA LEU A 40 17.33 -19.76 0.36
C LEU A 40 18.83 -19.94 0.09
N ASN A 41 19.67 -19.12 0.73
CA ASN A 41 21.13 -19.09 0.53
C ASN A 41 21.54 -19.02 -0.96
N ARG A 42 20.76 -18.28 -1.76
CA ARG A 42 21.02 -18.02 -3.17
C ARG A 42 20.52 -16.63 -3.55
N VAL A 43 21.03 -16.07 -4.63
CA VAL A 43 20.49 -14.83 -5.17
C VAL A 43 19.11 -15.11 -5.79
N VAL A 44 18.08 -14.46 -5.26
CA VAL A 44 16.72 -14.46 -5.80
C VAL A 44 16.57 -13.26 -6.74
N SER A 45 16.00 -13.48 -7.91
CA SER A 45 15.73 -12.40 -8.87
C SER A 45 14.56 -11.53 -8.41
N PHE A 46 14.52 -10.28 -8.84
CA PHE A 46 13.40 -9.39 -8.55
C PHE A 46 12.06 -9.97 -9.05
N ASP A 47 12.02 -10.58 -10.25
CA ASP A 47 10.82 -11.22 -10.79
C ASP A 47 10.31 -12.37 -9.93
N GLU A 48 11.22 -13.15 -9.34
CA GLU A 48 10.84 -14.24 -8.45
C GLU A 48 10.25 -13.72 -7.14
N ALA A 49 10.90 -12.73 -6.52
CA ALA A 49 10.37 -12.06 -5.32
C ALA A 49 9.05 -11.35 -5.59
N LYS A 50 8.90 -10.75 -6.78
CA LYS A 50 7.66 -10.14 -7.24
C LYS A 50 6.53 -11.16 -7.35
N ARG A 51 6.78 -12.33 -7.96
CA ARG A 51 5.79 -13.42 -8.01
C ARG A 51 5.35 -13.85 -6.61
N GLU A 52 6.30 -14.03 -5.69
CA GLU A 52 6.01 -14.37 -4.30
C GLU A 52 5.16 -13.29 -3.62
N TRP A 53 5.54 -12.02 -3.80
CA TRP A 53 4.80 -10.86 -3.29
C TRP A 53 3.34 -10.87 -3.74
N PHE A 54 3.08 -10.95 -5.05
CA PHE A 54 1.72 -10.94 -5.58
C PHE A 54 0.89 -12.16 -5.18
N ASN A 55 1.53 -13.31 -4.96
CA ASN A 55 0.85 -14.53 -4.57
C ASN A 55 0.43 -14.55 -3.11
N ASN A 56 1.25 -14.00 -2.21
CA ASN A 56 1.11 -14.21 -0.76
C ASN A 56 0.98 -12.93 0.08
N HIS A 57 1.46 -11.78 -0.40
CA HIS A 57 1.63 -10.59 0.44
C HIS A 57 0.92 -9.32 -0.08
N ALA A 58 0.78 -9.16 -1.41
CA ALA A 58 0.32 -7.90 -2.01
C ALA A 58 -1.08 -7.50 -1.54
N LEU A 59 -2.04 -8.42 -1.57
CA LEU A 59 -3.43 -8.12 -1.20
C LEU A 59 -3.58 -7.73 0.27
N PRO A 60 -3.13 -8.52 1.27
CA PRO A 60 -3.25 -8.14 2.67
C PRO A 60 -2.50 -6.85 2.98
N TRP A 61 -1.32 -6.63 2.38
CA TRP A 61 -0.56 -5.39 2.56
C TRP A 61 -1.29 -4.16 2.00
N ARG A 62 -1.83 -4.25 0.77
CA ARG A 62 -2.61 -3.15 0.17
C ARG A 62 -3.83 -2.80 1.00
N GLU A 63 -4.53 -3.81 1.52
CA GLU A 63 -5.70 -3.59 2.37
C GLU A 63 -5.32 -2.88 3.67
N GLN A 64 -4.26 -3.34 4.33
CA GLN A 64 -3.72 -2.72 5.55
C GLN A 64 -3.31 -1.26 5.30
N ARG A 65 -2.57 -1.00 4.22
CA ARG A 65 -2.14 0.35 3.84
C ARG A 65 -3.33 1.27 3.55
N LEU A 66 -4.36 0.78 2.84
CA LEU A 66 -5.59 1.52 2.58
C LEU A 66 -6.34 1.87 3.88
N ARG A 67 -6.47 0.91 4.80
CA ARG A 67 -7.11 1.14 6.10
C ARG A 67 -6.38 2.22 6.90
N ALA A 68 -5.06 2.15 6.97
CA ALA A 68 -4.23 3.15 7.64
C ALA A 68 -4.34 4.53 6.99
N MET A 69 -4.30 4.60 5.66
CA MET A 69 -4.47 5.86 4.92
C MET A 69 -5.83 6.50 5.24
N LEU A 70 -6.92 5.74 5.19
CA LEU A 70 -8.26 6.24 5.48
C LEU A 70 -8.40 6.71 6.93
N HIS A 71 -7.74 6.02 7.87
CA HIS A 71 -7.73 6.41 9.28
C HIS A 71 -7.02 7.76 9.47
N LEU A 72 -5.79 7.89 8.97
CA LEU A 72 -5.02 9.14 9.10
C LEU A 72 -5.70 10.30 8.34
N GLN A 73 -6.30 10.01 7.19
CA GLN A 73 -7.05 11.00 6.44
C GLN A 73 -8.22 11.55 7.25
N ARG A 74 -8.96 10.67 7.93
CA ARG A 74 -10.06 11.06 8.81
C ARG A 74 -9.58 11.93 9.98
N GLN A 75 -8.47 11.56 10.63
CA GLN A 75 -7.87 12.37 11.69
C GLN A 75 -7.45 13.76 11.21
N ALA A 76 -6.89 13.86 10.00
CA ALA A 76 -6.53 15.13 9.39
C ALA A 76 -7.77 16.01 9.10
N MET A 77 -8.85 15.40 8.61
CA MET A 77 -10.13 16.09 8.39
C MET A 77 -10.75 16.58 9.69
N ASP A 78 -10.75 15.77 10.75
CA ASP A 78 -11.30 16.13 12.06
C ASP A 78 -10.49 17.28 12.70
N THR A 79 -9.17 17.23 12.58
CA THR A 79 -8.26 18.30 13.03
C THR A 79 -8.55 19.60 12.28
N HIS A 80 -8.69 19.54 10.95
CA HIS A 80 -9.03 20.72 10.14
C HIS A 80 -10.38 21.31 10.54
N LYS A 81 -11.40 20.45 10.69
CA LYS A 81 -12.74 20.87 11.11
C LYS A 81 -12.69 21.61 12.44
N TRP A 82 -11.96 21.07 13.42
CA TRP A 82 -11.80 21.70 14.73
C TRP A 82 -11.12 23.07 14.61
N ILE A 83 -9.98 23.16 13.93
CA ILE A 83 -9.24 24.42 13.74
C ILE A 83 -10.12 25.49 13.08
N ARG A 84 -10.84 25.15 12.02
CA ARG A 84 -11.69 26.12 11.31
C ARG A 84 -12.90 26.56 12.15
N SER A 85 -13.48 25.64 12.93
CA SER A 85 -14.58 25.99 13.84
C SER A 85 -14.15 26.92 14.97
N GLU A 86 -12.94 26.72 15.50
CA GLU A 86 -12.33 27.62 16.49
C GLU A 86 -12.06 29.02 15.91
N GLN A 87 -11.53 29.10 14.69
CA GLN A 87 -11.25 30.38 14.01
C GLN A 87 -12.53 31.19 13.77
N GLU A 88 -13.60 30.54 13.34
CA GLU A 88 -14.89 31.17 13.05
C GLU A 88 -15.77 31.34 14.29
N ARG A 89 -15.32 30.84 15.46
CA ARG A 89 -16.07 30.79 16.73
C ARG A 89 -17.49 30.21 16.58
N ARG A 90 -17.66 29.27 15.64
CA ARG A 90 -18.90 28.55 15.37
C ARG A 90 -18.60 27.19 14.75
N ASP A 91 -19.45 26.20 15.00
CA ASP A 91 -19.31 24.91 14.31
C ASP A 91 -19.63 25.08 12.82
N LEU A 92 -18.65 24.74 11.98
CA LEU A 92 -18.78 24.78 10.53
C LEU A 92 -19.32 23.47 9.95
N GLY A 93 -19.42 22.42 10.77
CA GLY A 93 -20.00 21.14 10.37
C GLY A 93 -19.34 20.59 9.10
N SER A 94 -20.17 20.26 8.12
CA SER A 94 -19.76 19.71 6.82
C SER A 94 -19.04 20.70 5.90
N ALA A 95 -19.17 22.02 6.13
CA ALA A 95 -18.57 23.02 5.26
C ALA A 95 -17.03 23.00 5.36
N ALA A 96 -16.49 22.85 6.58
CA ALA A 96 -15.03 22.72 6.78
C ALA A 96 -14.48 21.44 6.15
N VAL A 97 -15.26 20.36 6.14
CA VAL A 97 -14.88 19.10 5.50
C VAL A 97 -14.80 19.25 3.98
N LEU A 98 -15.78 19.92 3.36
CA LEU A 98 -15.77 20.17 1.92
C LEU A 98 -14.59 21.06 1.50
N GLU A 99 -14.30 22.09 2.29
CA GLU A 99 -13.11 22.93 2.10
C GLU A 99 -11.84 22.09 2.12
N TRP A 100 -11.71 21.18 3.11
CA TRP A 100 -10.56 20.30 3.22
C TRP A 100 -10.39 19.38 2.01
N ILE A 101 -11.48 18.79 1.55
CA ILE A 101 -11.48 17.91 0.37
C ILE A 101 -11.02 18.67 -0.87
N GLN A 102 -11.46 19.91 -1.04
CA GLN A 102 -11.14 20.72 -2.22
C GLN A 102 -9.70 21.27 -2.19
N GLN A 103 -9.20 21.66 -1.02
CA GLN A 103 -7.93 22.41 -0.92
C GLN A 103 -6.75 21.56 -0.45
N TYR A 104 -6.97 20.56 0.41
CA TYR A 104 -5.89 19.88 1.12
C TYR A 104 -5.79 18.38 0.83
N ALA A 105 -6.87 17.72 0.40
CA ALA A 105 -6.88 16.26 0.24
C ALA A 105 -5.84 15.73 -0.76
N ALA A 106 -5.58 16.43 -1.87
CA ALA A 106 -4.60 16.01 -2.85
C ALA A 106 -3.18 16.08 -2.28
N ALA A 107 -2.77 17.25 -1.77
CA ALA A 107 -1.47 17.45 -1.15
C ALA A 107 -1.23 16.53 0.05
N TRP A 108 -2.29 16.22 0.81
CA TRP A 108 -2.23 15.27 1.92
C TRP A 108 -1.94 13.85 1.44
N ARG A 109 -2.55 13.39 0.34
CA ARG A 109 -2.25 12.07 -0.25
C ARG A 109 -0.82 12.01 -0.78
N ASP A 110 -0.34 13.07 -1.42
CA ASP A 110 1.05 13.14 -1.88
C ASP A 110 2.05 13.11 -0.72
N TRP A 111 1.71 13.75 0.40
CA TRP A 111 2.48 13.62 1.64
C TRP A 111 2.44 12.18 2.17
N PHE A 112 1.26 11.55 2.25
CA PHE A 112 1.11 10.19 2.75
C PHE A 112 1.96 9.20 1.95
N GLU A 113 1.91 9.27 0.61
CA GLU A 113 2.70 8.36 -0.23
C GLU A 113 4.20 8.57 -0.07
N ARG A 114 4.65 9.82 0.13
CA ARG A 114 6.06 10.14 0.37
C ARG A 114 6.52 9.69 1.77
N GLU A 115 5.71 9.96 2.79
CA GLU A 115 6.03 9.64 4.19
C GLU A 115 6.15 8.13 4.41
N TYR A 116 5.21 7.37 3.83
CA TYR A 116 5.13 5.93 3.98
C TYR A 116 5.65 5.20 2.73
N GLU A 117 6.57 5.81 1.98
CA GLU A 117 7.22 5.15 0.86
C GLU A 117 8.09 3.97 1.37
N TRP A 118 8.84 4.20 2.44
CA TRP A 118 9.83 3.23 2.96
C TRP A 118 9.36 2.48 4.22
N THR A 119 8.22 2.87 4.77
CA THR A 119 7.70 2.39 6.05
C THR A 119 6.23 1.99 5.92
N ASP A 120 5.79 1.05 6.76
CA ASP A 120 4.35 0.76 6.84
C ASP A 120 3.65 1.85 7.66
N PRO A 121 2.49 2.35 7.20
CA PRO A 121 1.73 3.30 7.97
C PRO A 121 1.17 2.66 9.24
N PRO A 122 0.96 3.45 10.31
CA PRO A 122 0.40 2.95 11.55
C PRO A 122 -1.02 2.42 11.31
N LEU A 123 -1.28 1.22 11.81
CA LEU A 123 -2.61 0.63 11.74
C LEU A 123 -3.53 1.28 12.77
N PRO A 124 -4.82 1.49 12.44
CA PRO A 124 -5.81 1.88 13.44
C PRO A 124 -5.94 0.78 14.50
N GLU A 125 -6.02 1.19 15.77
CA GLU A 125 -6.32 0.29 16.90
C GLU A 125 -7.72 -0.34 16.80
#